data_AF-A0A1H0BDD3-F1
#
_entry.id   AF-A0A1H0BDD3-F1
#
_cell.length_a   1.000
_cell.length_b   1.000
_cell.length_c   1.000
_cell.angle_alpha   90.00
_cell.angle_beta   90.00
_cell.angle_gamma   90.00
#
_symmetry.space_group_name_H-M   'P 1'
#
loop_
_entity.id
_entity.type
_entity.pdbx_description
1 polymer ?
#
loop_
_entity_poly.entity_id
_entity_poly.type
_entity_poly.pdbx_seq_one_letter_code
_entity_poly.pdbx_strand_id
1 'polypeptide(L)'
;MKKQKKPGDNISLKTKKNEAPAIIDWINSQTNLMDSIRYLVENEIKANGVRNLQQHVPADRGFTFGDEGQGVVQEDPKHSPEYDDVIDEEEIDEDDIESWT
;
A
#
# COMPACT_ATOMS: atom_id res chain seq x y z
N MET A 1 0.57 1.31 32.62
CA MET A 1 -0.32 0.79 31.54
C MET A 1 0.02 1.55 30.26
N LYS A 2 0.22 0.88 29.11
CA LYS A 2 0.43 1.59 27.84
C LYS A 2 -0.82 2.42 27.53
N LYS A 3 -0.65 3.68 27.12
CA LYS A 3 -1.79 4.53 26.75
C LYS A 3 -2.56 3.87 25.60
N GLN A 4 -3.88 3.80 25.72
CA GLN A 4 -4.77 3.35 24.65
C GLN A 4 -4.66 4.33 23.47
N LYS A 5 -4.50 3.79 22.27
CA LYS A 5 -4.44 4.58 21.03
C LYS A 5 -5.85 5.01 20.64
N LYS A 6 -5.98 6.23 20.12
CA LYS A 6 -7.22 6.77 19.56
C LYS A 6 -7.14 6.80 18.03
N PRO A 7 -8.28 6.85 17.33
CA PRO A 7 -8.29 7.14 15.90
C PRO A 7 -7.50 8.43 15.61
N GLY A 8 -6.63 8.38 14.61
CA GLY A 8 -5.72 9.49 14.26
C GLY A 8 -4.38 9.49 15.00
N ASP A 9 -4.18 8.65 16.02
CA ASP A 9 -2.87 8.52 16.66
C ASP A 9 -1.85 7.85 15.74
N ASN A 10 -0.64 8.41 15.66
CA ASN A 10 0.44 7.82 14.89
C ASN A 10 0.89 6.45 15.44
N ILE A 11 1.17 5.53 14.52
CA ILE A 11 1.83 4.25 14.74
C ILE A 11 3.09 4.22 13.88
N SER A 12 4.25 3.98 14.50
CA SER A 12 5.51 3.86 13.78
C SER A 12 5.84 2.39 13.57
N LEU A 13 6.03 2.00 12.31
CA LEU A 13 6.51 0.68 11.92
C LEU A 13 7.97 0.78 11.47
N LYS A 14 8.83 -0.10 11.98
CA LYS A 14 10.23 -0.22 11.55
C LYS A 14 10.55 -1.69 11.35
N THR A 15 11.04 -2.05 10.17
CA THR A 15 11.49 -3.40 9.85
C THR A 15 12.78 -3.76 10.57
N LYS A 16 13.06 -5.06 10.72
CA LYS A 16 14.33 -5.52 11.28
C LYS A 16 15.43 -5.44 10.22
N LYS A 17 16.70 -5.40 10.66
CA LYS A 17 17.85 -5.43 9.73
C LYS A 17 17.99 -6.75 8.97
N ASN A 18 17.48 -7.82 9.56
CA ASN A 18 17.47 -9.18 9.02
C ASN A 18 16.05 -9.63 8.64
N GLU A 19 15.22 -8.69 8.17
CA GLU A 19 13.89 -9.01 7.68
C GLU A 19 13.96 -9.94 6.46
N ALA A 20 12.98 -10.81 6.28
CA ALA A 20 12.94 -11.70 5.13
C ALA A 20 12.79 -10.89 3.83
N PRO A 21 13.54 -11.21 2.75
CA PRO A 21 13.48 -10.47 1.48
C PRO A 21 12.05 -10.34 0.92
N ALA A 22 11.28 -11.43 0.94
CA ALA A 22 9.90 -11.44 0.48
C ALA A 22 8.97 -10.49 1.27
N ILE A 23 9.24 -10.24 2.55
CA ILE A 23 8.48 -9.24 3.33
C ILE A 23 8.82 -7.84 2.82
N ILE A 24 10.09 -7.57 2.52
CA ILE A 24 10.53 -6.29 1.95
C ILE A 24 9.94 -6.08 0.56
N ASP A 25 9.99 -7.10 -0.30
CA ASP A 25 9.42 -7.04 -1.65
C ASP A 25 7.91 -6.82 -1.62
N TRP A 26 7.21 -7.49 -0.71
CA TRP A 26 5.78 -7.24 -0.49
C TRP A 26 5.54 -5.80 -0.02
N ILE A 27 6.32 -5.25 0.91
CA ILE A 27 6.16 -3.86 1.35
C ILE A 27 6.36 -2.89 0.17
N ASN A 28 7.40 -3.11 -0.63
CA ASN A 28 7.75 -2.23 -1.75
C ASN A 28 6.77 -2.29 -2.92
N SER A 29 5.98 -3.36 -3.05
CA SER A 29 4.95 -3.47 -4.09
C SER A 29 3.65 -2.74 -3.75
N GLN A 30 3.51 -2.19 -2.54
CA GLN A 30 2.29 -1.48 -2.13
C GLN A 30 2.36 0.00 -2.53
N THR A 31 1.35 0.48 -3.25
CA THR A 31 1.15 1.92 -3.51
C THR A 31 0.64 2.64 -2.26
N ASN A 32 -0.13 1.95 -1.41
CA ASN A 32 -0.60 2.42 -0.11
C ASN A 32 -0.44 1.33 0.96
N LEU A 33 0.71 1.35 1.65
CA LEU A 33 1.03 0.38 2.70
C LEU A 33 0.04 0.40 3.87
N MET A 34 -0.45 1.59 4.26
CA MET A 34 -1.33 1.71 5.42
C MET A 34 -2.71 1.09 5.17
N ASP A 35 -3.23 1.21 3.95
CA ASP A 35 -4.48 0.55 3.58
C ASP A 35 -4.35 -0.97 3.50
N SER A 36 -3.24 -1.43 2.91
CA SER A 36 -2.91 -2.87 2.86
C SER A 36 -2.81 -3.48 4.27
N ILE A 37 -2.16 -2.78 5.21
CA ILE A 37 -2.11 -3.22 6.62
C ILE A 37 -3.51 -3.21 7.25
N ARG A 38 -4.35 -2.20 6.97
CA ARG A 38 -5.72 -2.13 7.50
C ARG A 38 -6.54 -3.33 7.04
N TYR A 39 -6.47 -3.69 5.76
CA TYR A 39 -7.13 -4.86 5.21
C TYR A 39 -6.73 -6.16 5.95
N LEU A 40 -5.43 -6.37 6.17
CA LEU A 40 -4.93 -7.55 6.89
C LEU A 40 -5.43 -7.59 8.34
N VAL A 41 -5.44 -6.45 9.03
CA VAL A 41 -5.95 -6.34 10.40
C VAL A 41 -7.46 -6.61 10.45
N GLU A 42 -8.24 -6.05 9.53
CA GLU A 42 -9.68 -6.29 9.43
C GLU A 42 -9.99 -7.77 9.21
N ASN A 43 -9.22 -8.47 8.37
CA ASN A 43 -9.40 -9.89 8.16
C ASN A 43 -9.13 -10.72 9.43
N GLU A 44 -8.10 -10.39 10.21
CA GLU A 44 -7.87 -11.04 11.51
C GLU A 44 -9.04 -10.76 12.49
N ILE A 45 -9.52 -9.51 12.54
CA ILE A 45 -10.65 -9.15 13.41
C ILE A 45 -11.93 -9.87 12.98
N LYS A 46 -12.20 -9.99 11.68
CA LYS A 46 -13.37 -10.71 11.15
C LYS A 46 -13.33 -12.19 11.50
N ALA A 47 -12.16 -12.81 11.36
CA ALA A 47 -12.00 -14.25 11.59
C ALA A 47 -11.95 -14.61 13.08
N ASN A 48 -11.33 -13.77 13.91
CA ASN A 48 -10.92 -14.14 15.26
C ASN A 48 -11.32 -13.14 16.36
N GLY A 49 -11.91 -12.00 15.98
CA GLY A 49 -12.20 -10.89 16.89
C GLY A 49 -10.96 -10.08 17.29
N VAL A 50 -11.15 -9.11 18.18
CA VAL A 50 -10.06 -8.27 18.69
C VAL A 50 -9.32 -9.02 19.79
N ARG A 51 -8.07 -9.44 19.52
CA ARG A 51 -7.21 -10.18 20.47
C ARG A 51 -5.72 -9.84 20.29
N ASN A 52 -4.90 -10.23 21.26
CA ASN A 52 -3.45 -10.10 21.13
C ASN A 52 -2.89 -11.21 20.23
N LEU A 53 -2.75 -10.93 18.94
CA LEU A 53 -2.33 -11.91 17.93
C LEU A 53 -1.04 -12.65 18.30
N GLN A 54 -0.08 -12.00 18.95
CA GLN A 54 1.20 -12.60 19.35
C GLN A 54 1.03 -13.82 20.27
N GLN A 55 -0.05 -13.90 21.05
CA GLN A 55 -0.31 -15.03 21.95
C GLN A 55 -0.91 -16.24 21.22
N HIS A 56 -1.34 -16.06 19.97
CA HIS A 56 -2.04 -17.07 19.18
C HIS A 56 -1.27 -17.53 17.95
N VAL A 57 -0.10 -16.94 17.68
CA VAL A 57 0.73 -17.26 16.52
C VAL A 57 2.15 -17.58 16.97
N PRO A 58 2.83 -18.54 16.30
CA PRO A 58 4.25 -18.78 16.55
C PRO A 58 5.09 -17.52 16.30
N ALA A 59 6.11 -17.34 17.13
CA ALA A 59 7.07 -16.24 17.02
C ALA A 59 8.03 -16.42 15.84
N ASP A 60 8.37 -17.67 15.53
CA ASP A 60 9.08 -18.06 14.32
C ASP A 60 8.13 -18.88 13.45
N ARG A 61 7.99 -18.48 12.19
CA ARG A 61 7.05 -19.07 11.23
C ARG A 61 7.78 -19.77 10.08
N GLY A 62 9.11 -19.89 10.13
CA GLY A 62 9.88 -20.64 9.14
C GLY A 62 9.61 -20.18 7.71
N PHE A 63 9.68 -18.86 7.48
CA PHE A 63 9.34 -18.25 6.19
C PHE A 63 10.47 -18.49 5.17
N THR A 64 10.59 -19.73 4.69
CA THR A 64 11.45 -20.12 3.57
C THR A 64 10.58 -20.24 2.33
N PHE A 65 10.57 -19.21 1.48
CA PHE A 65 10.10 -19.43 0.12
C PHE A 65 11.17 -20.24 -0.61
N GLY A 66 10.84 -21.49 -0.92
CA GLY A 66 11.49 -22.21 -2.01
C GLY A 66 11.17 -21.50 -3.33
N ASP A 67 12.14 -21.53 -4.22
CA ASP A 67 12.26 -20.93 -5.55
C ASP A 67 11.13 -21.26 -6.58
N GLU A 68 9.96 -21.74 -6.16
CA GLU A 68 8.97 -22.38 -7.05
C GLU A 68 7.56 -21.77 -6.97
N GLY A 69 7.48 -20.44 -6.98
CA GLY A 69 6.20 -19.74 -6.99
C GLY A 69 6.26 -18.48 -7.83
N GLN A 70 6.46 -18.64 -9.15
CA GLN A 70 6.17 -17.60 -10.12
C GLN A 70 4.71 -17.14 -9.91
N GLY A 71 4.54 -16.02 -9.22
CA GLY A 71 3.34 -15.22 -9.33
C GLY A 71 3.23 -14.83 -10.79
N VAL A 72 2.22 -15.38 -11.48
CA VAL A 72 1.85 -14.97 -12.82
C VAL A 72 1.64 -13.46 -12.76
N VAL A 73 2.55 -12.71 -13.37
CA VAL A 73 2.30 -11.32 -13.73
C VAL A 73 1.16 -11.40 -14.71
N GLN A 74 -0.06 -11.06 -14.29
CA GLN A 74 -1.11 -10.72 -15.24
C GLN A 74 -0.61 -9.47 -15.94
N GLU A 75 -0.18 -9.63 -17.19
CA GLU A 75 0.01 -8.50 -18.09
C GLU A 75 -1.36 -7.85 -18.25
N ASP A 76 -1.57 -6.71 -17.58
CA ASP A 76 -2.68 -5.84 -17.89
C ASP A 76 -2.64 -5.55 -19.40
N PRO A 77 -3.78 -5.66 -20.12
CA PRO A 77 -3.80 -5.38 -21.54
C PRO A 77 -3.35 -3.94 -21.74
N LYS A 78 -2.32 -3.75 -22.58
CA LYS A 78 -1.80 -2.45 -23.02
C LYS A 78 -2.94 -1.58 -23.51
N HIS A 79 -3.54 -0.79 -22.61
CA HIS A 79 -4.33 0.36 -23.02
C HIS A 79 -3.33 1.45 -23.32
N SER A 80 -2.94 1.53 -24.60
CA SER A 80 -2.36 2.75 -25.15
C SER A 80 -3.51 3.76 -25.20
N PRO A 81 -3.54 4.83 -24.39
CA PRO A 81 -4.27 6.00 -24.83
C PRO A 81 -3.51 6.51 -26.06
N GLU A 82 -4.14 6.38 -27.21
CA GLU A 82 -3.81 7.16 -28.40
C GLU A 82 -3.90 8.63 -27.96
N TYR A 83 -2.74 9.29 -27.84
CA TYR A 83 -2.71 10.73 -27.63
C TYR A 83 -3.08 11.35 -28.97
N ASP A 84 -4.36 11.69 -29.12
CA ASP A 84 -4.76 12.66 -30.13
C ASP A 84 -4.07 13.99 -29.75
N ASP A 85 -3.09 14.39 -30.56
CA ASP A 85 -2.59 15.76 -30.62
C ASP A 85 -3.77 16.68 -30.95
N VAL A 86 -4.40 17.24 -29.92
CA VAL A 86 -5.21 18.46 -30.05
C VAL A 86 -4.54 19.51 -29.17
N ILE A 87 -3.53 20.15 -29.74
CA ILE A 87 -3.18 21.51 -29.35
C ILE A 87 -4.34 22.36 -29.88
N ASP A 88 -5.39 22.55 -29.07
CA ASP A 88 -6.26 23.70 -29.29
C ASP A 88 -5.45 24.91 -28.83
N GLU A 89 -4.90 25.63 -29.80
CA GLU A 89 -4.44 27.01 -29.63
C GLU A 89 -5.67 27.88 -29.34
N GLU A 90 -6.31 27.69 -28.19
CA GLU A 90 -7.13 28.75 -27.61
C GLU A 90 -6.15 29.80 -27.08
N GLU A 91 -6.05 30.91 -27.83
CA GLU A 91 -5.36 32.13 -27.45
C GLU A 91 -5.71 32.45 -25.98
N ILE A 92 -4.74 32.29 -25.08
CA ILE A 92 -4.84 32.78 -23.71
C ILE A 92 -4.91 34.31 -23.84
N ASP A 93 -6.13 34.86 -23.84
CA ASP A 93 -6.35 36.30 -23.89
C ASP A 93 -5.88 36.90 -22.56
N GLU A 94 -5.19 38.03 -22.62
CA GLU A 94 -4.55 38.67 -21.44
C GLU A 94 -5.59 39.08 -20.38
N ASP A 95 -6.88 39.09 -20.73
CA ASP A 95 -8.02 39.41 -19.88
C ASP A 95 -8.40 38.31 -18.87
N ASP A 96 -8.00 37.04 -19.06
CA ASP A 96 -8.34 35.94 -18.12
C ASP A 96 -7.48 35.94 -16.85
N ILE A 97 -6.35 36.66 -16.86
CA ILE A 97 -5.44 36.77 -15.72
C ILE A 97 -5.95 37.78 -14.68
N GLU A 98 -6.73 38.78 -15.08
CA GLU A 98 -7.19 39.84 -14.16
C GLU A 98 -8.33 39.39 -13.24
N SER A 99 -9.00 38.27 -13.53
CA SER A 99 -10.06 37.74 -12.65
C SER A 99 -9.55 37.06 -11.37
N TRP A 100 -8.22 36.96 -11.18
CA TRP A 100 -7.61 36.37 -9.98
C TRP A 100 -6.67 37.35 -9.23
N THR A 101 -6.95 38.65 -9.30
CA THR A 101 -6.36 39.69 -8.42
C THR A 101 -7.39 40.44 -7.60
#